data_AF-A0A418YHE1-F1
#
_entry.id   AF-A0A418YHE1-F1
#
_cell.length_a   1.000
_cell.length_b   1.000
_cell.length_c   1.000
_cell.angle_alpha   90.00
_cell.angle_beta   90.00
_cell.angle_gamma   90.00
#
_symmetry.space_group_name_H-M   'P 1'
#
loop_
_entity.id
_entity.type
_entity.pdbx_description
1 polymer ?
#
loop_
_entity_poly.entity_id
_entity_poly.type
_entity_poly.pdbx_seq_one_letter_code
_entity_poly.pdbx_strand_id
1 'polypeptide(L)'
;MTNSSQKRLWIDTDITIGDKASPLSYCDVDDGYALGVLFRSPEVLISGISSTLGNTQDIAESTAKAQQFVTRFGATSLQVFAGSPEPLSNDAPITSTQVAAVNALAAALEEGPMTVLAIGALTNIAMLALLRPDLVANITELVIVAGRQSQQEHFISGHHQPKPFRDLNFEADTLAFEVLAKHQVAFTMVPFAACKDVWVKPHDIARLELANRLGRYLASHSLGWLAEWELVFGANGFNPFDMVAAAYVINPEWFSVKEWPYEVQFGPSDTSKGEDKAYLICNAQVQSKTNAKYCVESTPAVQSTCMERLCRHEIAPFVLGLSHINVIVEDVDIAADFYQRVLGFERAIDHDGSAMDYRGVTMAAFAVDAGLPQDQVNVDVLFVKHPEAGIFLELMRYHAPHGTEQLPKQPKTYDLGGPRHIALEVSNCNAVFRYLKDQEGVTMINPDKDYHPVKLDGFPISFFYWIDKYGIQWEMEEGRQVGAARGIV
;
A
#
# COMPACT_ATOMS: atom_id res chain seq x y z
N MET A 1 7.38 7.33 13.50
CA MET A 1 6.91 7.07 12.13
C MET A 1 6.93 8.40 11.42
N THR A 2 7.87 8.56 10.49
CA THR A 2 8.00 9.76 9.67
C THR A 2 6.77 9.91 8.78
N ASN A 3 6.32 11.15 8.67
CA ASN A 3 5.17 11.63 7.94
C ASN A 3 5.40 11.49 6.42
N SER A 4 5.33 10.28 5.87
CA SER A 4 5.30 10.08 4.42
C SER A 4 3.93 9.58 4.00
N SER A 5 3.30 10.30 3.06
CA SER A 5 2.21 9.75 2.23
C SER A 5 2.54 8.33 1.81
N GLN A 6 1.54 7.45 1.76
CA GLN A 6 1.76 6.08 1.30
C GLN A 6 2.42 6.09 -0.09
N LYS A 7 3.40 5.22 -0.30
CA LYS A 7 4.05 5.06 -1.59
C LYS A 7 3.07 4.40 -2.56
N ARG A 8 2.66 5.09 -3.63
CA ARG A 8 1.90 4.45 -4.73
C ARG A 8 2.73 3.32 -5.31
N LEU A 9 2.10 2.16 -5.46
CA LEU A 9 2.73 0.92 -5.87
C LEU A 9 1.90 0.19 -6.92
N TRP A 10 2.54 -0.20 -8.02
CA TRP A 10 2.04 -1.22 -8.94
C TRP A 10 2.82 -2.51 -8.74
N ILE A 11 2.14 -3.66 -8.81
CA ILE A 11 2.78 -4.97 -8.66
C ILE A 11 2.57 -5.76 -9.95
N ASP A 12 3.66 -6.22 -10.57
CA ASP A 12 3.65 -7.11 -11.74
C ASP A 12 4.20 -8.48 -11.29
N THR A 13 3.34 -9.51 -11.28
CA THR A 13 3.57 -10.79 -10.58
C THR A 13 3.22 -11.99 -11.44
N ASP A 14 3.98 -13.06 -11.34
CA ASP A 14 3.77 -14.34 -12.02
C ASP A 14 3.30 -15.45 -11.06
N ILE A 15 2.57 -15.05 -10.01
CA ILE A 15 2.08 -15.92 -8.91
C ILE A 15 1.47 -17.26 -9.35
N THR A 16 2.02 -18.33 -8.77
CA THR A 16 1.52 -19.72 -8.91
C THR A 16 1.14 -20.40 -7.60
N ILE A 17 1.74 -19.96 -6.48
CA ILE A 17 1.45 -20.32 -5.09
C ILE A 17 1.38 -21.83 -4.74
N GLY A 18 2.45 -22.58 -5.02
CA GLY A 18 2.61 -23.94 -4.47
C GLY A 18 1.73 -25.01 -5.11
N ASP A 19 1.08 -24.70 -6.24
CA ASP A 19 0.39 -25.67 -7.08
C ASP A 19 1.36 -26.75 -7.59
N LYS A 20 0.86 -27.92 -8.01
CA LYS A 20 1.71 -28.97 -8.59
C LYS A 20 2.00 -28.66 -10.06
N ALA A 21 3.23 -28.26 -10.37
CA ALA A 21 3.71 -28.15 -11.74
C ALA A 21 3.84 -29.54 -12.41
N SER A 22 4.18 -30.57 -11.63
CA SER A 22 4.24 -31.96 -12.09
C SER A 22 4.01 -32.93 -10.93
N PRO A 23 3.93 -34.26 -11.15
CA PRO A 23 3.81 -35.22 -10.06
C PRO A 23 4.92 -35.12 -9.00
N LEU A 24 6.09 -34.56 -9.35
CA LEU A 24 7.28 -34.48 -8.51
C LEU A 24 7.80 -33.05 -8.28
N SER A 25 7.10 -32.01 -8.78
CA SER A 25 7.50 -30.61 -8.59
C SER A 25 6.32 -29.72 -8.27
N TYR A 26 6.58 -28.74 -7.42
CA TYR A 26 5.67 -27.71 -6.97
C TYR A 26 6.07 -26.38 -7.61
N CYS A 27 5.10 -25.51 -7.81
CA CYS A 27 5.35 -24.15 -8.23
C CYS A 27 5.81 -23.32 -7.03
N ASP A 28 6.45 -22.19 -7.34
CA ASP A 28 6.92 -21.26 -6.34
C ASP A 28 5.75 -20.66 -5.51
N VAL A 29 6.06 -20.19 -4.29
CA VAL A 29 5.12 -19.60 -3.32
C VAL A 29 5.40 -18.15 -2.94
N ASP A 30 6.56 -17.60 -3.30
CA ASP A 30 7.11 -16.38 -2.71
C ASP A 30 6.37 -15.10 -3.15
N ASP A 31 5.80 -15.04 -4.35
CA ASP A 31 4.84 -13.99 -4.77
C ASP A 31 3.72 -13.83 -3.73
N GLY A 32 3.21 -14.95 -3.21
CA GLY A 32 2.16 -14.98 -2.19
C GLY A 32 2.60 -14.35 -0.88
N TYR A 33 3.86 -14.56 -0.49
CA TYR A 33 4.46 -13.93 0.68
C TYR A 33 4.64 -12.42 0.43
N ALA A 34 5.10 -12.02 -0.76
CA ALA A 34 5.26 -10.62 -1.16
C ALA A 34 3.92 -9.86 -1.09
N LEU A 35 2.89 -10.36 -1.78
CA LEU A 35 1.53 -9.78 -1.75
C LEU A 35 0.95 -9.76 -0.33
N GLY A 36 1.10 -10.86 0.40
CA GLY A 36 0.60 -10.98 1.77
C GLY A 36 1.20 -9.97 2.74
N VAL A 37 2.49 -9.66 2.61
CA VAL A 37 3.15 -8.60 3.38
C VAL A 37 2.65 -7.23 2.93
N LEU A 38 2.59 -6.96 1.62
CA LEU A 38 2.18 -5.66 1.06
C LEU A 38 0.74 -5.30 1.43
N PHE A 39 -0.20 -6.25 1.44
CA PHE A 39 -1.58 -6.02 1.90
C PHE A 39 -1.69 -5.62 3.37
N ARG A 40 -0.62 -5.79 4.13
CA ARG A 40 -0.53 -5.50 5.57
C ARG A 40 0.51 -4.43 5.88
N SER A 41 0.83 -3.62 4.89
CA SER A 41 1.87 -2.61 4.94
C SER A 41 1.25 -1.22 4.77
N PRO A 42 1.06 -0.44 5.84
CA PRO A 42 0.49 0.90 5.75
C PRO A 42 1.39 1.87 4.99
N GLU A 43 2.65 1.52 4.71
CA GLU A 43 3.60 2.35 3.97
C GLU A 43 3.28 2.43 2.47
N VAL A 44 2.47 1.52 1.92
CA VAL A 44 2.21 1.43 0.48
C VAL A 44 0.73 1.54 0.15
N LEU A 45 0.43 2.18 -0.98
CA LEU A 45 -0.89 2.23 -1.59
C LEU A 45 -0.83 1.46 -2.91
N ILE A 46 -1.38 0.24 -2.91
CA ILE A 46 -1.39 -0.61 -4.11
C ILE A 46 -2.44 -0.08 -5.08
N SER A 47 -1.97 0.50 -6.19
CA SER A 47 -2.82 1.13 -7.22
C SER A 47 -3.36 0.10 -8.23
N GLY A 48 -2.70 -1.05 -8.37
CA GLY A 48 -3.14 -2.15 -9.21
C GLY A 48 -2.16 -3.31 -9.21
N ILE A 49 -2.61 -4.45 -9.73
CA ILE A 49 -1.80 -5.65 -9.90
C ILE A 49 -1.94 -6.14 -11.33
N SER A 50 -0.83 -6.46 -11.99
CA SER A 50 -0.81 -7.21 -13.24
C SER A 50 -0.24 -8.60 -13.05
N SER A 51 -0.82 -9.57 -13.76
CA SER A 51 -0.18 -10.87 -13.94
C SER A 51 0.85 -10.81 -15.09
N THR A 52 1.89 -11.62 -15.01
CA THR A 52 2.90 -11.77 -16.07
C THR A 52 3.36 -13.23 -16.17
N LEU A 53 4.25 -13.51 -17.14
CA LEU A 53 4.86 -14.81 -17.35
C LEU A 53 6.10 -14.99 -16.44
N GLY A 54 6.51 -16.24 -16.26
CA GLY A 54 7.73 -16.60 -15.52
C GLY A 54 7.60 -18.02 -14.96
N ASN A 55 7.17 -18.13 -13.70
CA ASN A 55 6.80 -19.35 -12.98
C ASN A 55 5.83 -20.24 -13.77
N THR A 56 4.92 -19.62 -14.54
CA THR A 56 4.12 -20.29 -15.56
C THR A 56 4.25 -19.58 -16.91
N GLN A 57 4.09 -20.35 -17.98
CA GLN A 57 4.01 -19.83 -19.36
C GLN A 57 2.55 -19.63 -19.80
N ASP A 58 1.58 -19.98 -18.96
CA ASP A 58 0.16 -19.74 -19.19
C ASP A 58 -0.28 -18.49 -18.41
N ILE A 59 -0.45 -17.37 -19.13
CA ILE A 59 -0.89 -16.12 -18.52
C ILE A 59 -2.27 -16.24 -17.86
N ALA A 60 -3.15 -17.14 -18.33
CA ALA A 60 -4.47 -17.32 -17.76
C ALA A 60 -4.38 -17.97 -16.37
N GLU A 61 -3.42 -18.87 -16.17
CA GLU A 61 -3.14 -19.49 -14.87
C GLU A 61 -2.68 -18.45 -13.85
N SER A 62 -1.63 -17.69 -14.18
CA SER A 62 -1.11 -16.62 -13.31
C SER A 62 -2.19 -15.58 -12.97
N THR A 63 -2.95 -15.14 -13.98
CA THR A 63 -4.07 -14.20 -13.80
C THR A 63 -5.12 -14.75 -12.83
N ALA A 64 -5.54 -16.01 -13.02
CA ALA A 64 -6.56 -16.62 -12.17
C ALA A 64 -6.07 -16.77 -10.73
N LYS A 65 -4.80 -17.10 -10.52
CA LYS A 65 -4.19 -17.20 -9.19
C LYS A 65 -4.10 -15.85 -8.49
N ALA A 66 -3.62 -14.82 -9.17
CA ALA A 66 -3.59 -13.46 -8.65
C ALA A 66 -5.00 -12.98 -8.26
N GLN A 67 -6.01 -13.18 -9.13
CA GLN A 67 -7.40 -12.81 -8.84
C GLN A 67 -7.96 -13.55 -7.63
N GLN A 68 -7.71 -14.86 -7.50
CA GLN A 68 -8.14 -15.64 -6.35
C GLN A 68 -7.48 -15.17 -5.06
N PHE A 69 -6.17 -14.85 -5.10
CA PHE A 69 -5.43 -14.38 -3.94
C PHE A 69 -5.91 -13.00 -3.48
N VAL A 70 -6.04 -12.04 -4.41
CA VAL A 70 -6.55 -10.70 -4.15
C VAL A 70 -7.98 -10.74 -3.63
N THR A 71 -8.86 -11.53 -4.24
CA THR A 71 -10.25 -11.69 -3.77
C THR A 71 -10.32 -12.20 -2.33
N ARG A 72 -9.37 -13.05 -1.91
CA ARG A 72 -9.36 -13.64 -0.57
C ARG A 72 -8.74 -12.72 0.49
N PHE A 73 -7.72 -11.95 0.12
CA PHE A 73 -6.83 -11.31 1.10
C PHE A 73 -6.54 -9.82 0.83
N GLY A 74 -6.78 -9.33 -0.38
CA GLY A 74 -6.57 -7.94 -0.76
C GLY A 74 -7.77 -7.04 -0.41
N ALA A 75 -7.61 -5.75 -0.67
CA ALA A 75 -8.71 -4.78 -0.54
C ALA A 75 -9.78 -5.04 -1.61
N THR A 76 -11.05 -4.77 -1.28
CA THR A 76 -12.18 -4.98 -2.20
C THR A 76 -12.08 -4.15 -3.48
N SER A 77 -11.44 -2.98 -3.42
CA SER A 77 -11.20 -2.11 -4.58
C SER A 77 -10.05 -2.57 -5.48
N LEU A 78 -9.19 -3.49 -5.01
CA LEU A 78 -7.98 -3.87 -5.72
C LEU A 78 -8.31 -4.82 -6.87
N GLN A 79 -7.84 -4.46 -8.07
CA GLN A 79 -8.08 -5.22 -9.29
C GLN A 79 -6.80 -5.88 -9.81
N VAL A 80 -6.98 -7.01 -10.51
CA VAL A 80 -5.92 -7.76 -11.18
C VAL A 80 -6.18 -7.75 -12.68
N PHE A 81 -5.16 -7.34 -13.44
CA PHE A 81 -5.23 -7.19 -14.89
C PHE A 81 -4.34 -8.22 -15.59
N ALA A 82 -4.86 -8.87 -16.63
CA ALA A 82 -4.14 -9.88 -17.39
C ALA A 82 -3.00 -9.26 -18.21
N GLY A 83 -1.80 -9.83 -18.08
CA GLY A 83 -0.61 -9.47 -18.86
C GLY A 83 -0.56 -10.00 -20.28
N SER A 84 0.60 -9.82 -20.91
CA SER A 84 0.89 -10.40 -22.22
C SER A 84 0.93 -11.93 -22.16
N PRO A 85 0.30 -12.65 -23.12
CA PRO A 85 0.39 -14.11 -23.20
C PRO A 85 1.74 -14.61 -23.72
N GLU A 86 2.55 -13.73 -24.31
CA GLU A 86 3.84 -14.08 -24.91
C GLU A 86 4.91 -13.05 -24.53
N PRO A 87 6.18 -13.47 -24.37
CA PRO A 87 7.32 -12.55 -24.26
C PRO A 87 7.46 -11.67 -25.50
N LEU A 88 8.23 -10.58 -25.39
CA LEU A 88 8.57 -9.77 -26.55
C LEU A 88 9.37 -10.56 -27.60
N SER A 89 9.11 -10.25 -28.87
CA SER A 89 9.82 -10.83 -30.01
C SER A 89 10.25 -9.73 -30.98
N ASN A 90 11.44 -9.87 -31.56
CA ASN A 90 11.94 -8.97 -32.61
C ASN A 90 11.15 -9.12 -33.93
N ASP A 91 10.55 -10.29 -34.14
CA ASP A 91 9.89 -10.65 -35.41
C ASP A 91 8.39 -10.30 -35.42
N ALA A 92 7.82 -9.97 -34.26
CA ALA A 92 6.43 -9.61 -34.10
C ALA A 92 6.29 -8.13 -33.76
N PRO A 93 5.69 -7.29 -34.62
CA PRO A 93 5.38 -5.93 -34.24
C PRO A 93 4.41 -5.94 -33.05
N ILE A 94 4.67 -5.08 -32.06
CA ILE A 94 3.72 -4.85 -30.97
C ILE A 94 2.49 -4.19 -31.59
N THR A 95 1.48 -5.02 -31.82
CA THR A 95 0.29 -4.65 -32.59
C THR A 95 -0.95 -4.50 -31.71
N SER A 96 -0.87 -4.93 -30.45
CA SER A 96 -2.00 -4.93 -29.53
C SER A 96 -1.85 -3.85 -28.47
N THR A 97 -2.66 -2.80 -28.58
CA THR A 97 -2.98 -1.89 -27.46
C THR A 97 -4.03 -2.50 -26.52
N GLN A 98 -4.26 -3.81 -26.56
CA GLN A 98 -5.36 -4.48 -25.85
C GLN A 98 -4.91 -5.37 -24.69
N VAL A 99 -3.62 -5.34 -24.30
CA VAL A 99 -3.19 -6.02 -23.07
C VAL A 99 -3.73 -5.25 -21.87
N ALA A 100 -4.62 -5.88 -21.10
CA ALA A 100 -5.36 -5.25 -20.02
C ALA A 100 -4.41 -4.67 -18.95
N ALA A 101 -3.36 -5.41 -18.58
CA ALA A 101 -2.32 -4.95 -17.65
C ALA A 101 -1.63 -3.67 -18.13
N VAL A 102 -1.25 -3.60 -19.42
CA VAL A 102 -0.54 -2.44 -19.98
C VAL A 102 -1.42 -1.20 -19.98
N ASN A 103 -2.69 -1.34 -20.36
CA ASN A 103 -3.64 -0.23 -20.35
C ASN A 103 -3.94 0.27 -18.92
N ALA A 104 -4.10 -0.65 -17.97
CA ALA A 104 -4.38 -0.30 -16.58
C ALA A 104 -3.15 0.33 -15.89
N LEU A 105 -1.94 -0.16 -16.19
CA LEU A 105 -0.69 0.44 -15.72
C LEU A 105 -0.52 1.85 -16.31
N ALA A 106 -0.83 2.05 -17.59
CA ALA A 106 -0.80 3.37 -18.22
C ALA A 106 -1.76 4.34 -17.52
N ALA A 107 -3.02 3.93 -17.28
CA ALA A 107 -4.01 4.76 -16.58
C ALA A 107 -3.55 5.12 -15.16
N ALA A 108 -2.99 4.18 -14.41
CA ALA A 108 -2.47 4.43 -13.07
C ALA A 108 -1.27 5.41 -13.08
N LEU A 109 -0.42 5.37 -14.11
CA LEU A 109 0.70 6.30 -14.28
C LEU A 109 0.26 7.70 -14.77
N GLU A 110 -0.90 7.82 -15.42
CA GLU A 110 -1.50 9.11 -15.79
C GLU A 110 -2.02 9.88 -14.58
N GLU A 111 -2.50 9.16 -13.55
CA GLU A 111 -2.87 9.76 -12.26
C GLU A 111 -1.67 10.31 -11.48
N GLY A 112 -0.46 9.82 -11.78
CA GLY A 112 0.78 10.38 -11.23
C GLY A 112 1.93 9.37 -11.11
N PRO A 113 3.11 9.83 -10.66
CA PRO A 113 4.29 8.97 -10.53
C PRO A 113 4.11 7.84 -9.50
N MET A 114 4.73 6.69 -9.76
CA MET A 114 4.52 5.46 -9.00
C MET A 114 5.74 4.53 -9.04
N THR A 115 5.97 3.79 -7.95
CA THR A 115 6.95 2.69 -7.93
C THR A 115 6.31 1.43 -8.52
N VAL A 116 7.07 0.69 -9.34
CA VAL A 116 6.64 -0.60 -9.88
C VAL A 116 7.51 -1.69 -9.25
N LEU A 117 6.88 -2.67 -8.60
CA LEU A 117 7.50 -3.90 -8.14
C LEU A 117 7.22 -4.98 -9.19
N ALA A 118 8.25 -5.39 -9.92
CA ALA A 118 8.15 -6.45 -10.92
C ALA A 118 8.86 -7.70 -10.41
N ILE A 119 8.05 -8.64 -9.96
CA ILE A 119 8.48 -9.92 -9.40
C ILE A 119 8.28 -11.10 -10.38
N GLY A 120 7.87 -10.82 -11.61
CA GLY A 120 7.91 -11.75 -12.75
C GLY A 120 8.62 -11.17 -13.98
N ALA A 121 8.31 -11.69 -15.18
CA ALA A 121 8.87 -11.18 -16.44
C ALA A 121 8.47 -9.72 -16.74
N LEU A 122 9.42 -8.92 -17.23
CA LEU A 122 9.25 -7.48 -17.48
C LEU A 122 8.41 -7.12 -18.74
N THR A 123 7.80 -8.11 -19.38
CA THR A 123 7.10 -7.97 -20.67
C THR A 123 6.06 -6.87 -20.66
N ASN A 124 5.18 -6.83 -19.65
CA ASN A 124 4.12 -5.82 -19.54
C ASN A 124 4.68 -4.39 -19.48
N ILE A 125 5.74 -4.19 -18.70
CA ILE A 125 6.34 -2.89 -18.46
C ILE A 125 7.12 -2.43 -19.70
N ALA A 126 7.81 -3.35 -20.38
CA ALA A 126 8.47 -3.07 -21.65
C ALA A 126 7.48 -2.73 -22.76
N MET A 127 6.33 -3.41 -22.82
CA MET A 127 5.23 -3.05 -23.73
C MET A 127 4.70 -1.64 -23.45
N LEU A 128 4.51 -1.27 -22.17
CA LEU A 128 4.16 0.11 -21.80
C LEU A 128 5.20 1.10 -22.34
N ALA A 129 6.49 0.85 -22.12
CA ALA A 129 7.55 1.76 -22.57
C ALA A 129 7.55 1.96 -24.09
N LEU A 130 7.21 0.92 -24.86
CA LEU A 130 7.12 0.99 -26.32
C LEU A 130 5.85 1.69 -26.82
N LEU A 131 4.72 1.51 -26.12
CA LEU A 131 3.41 2.06 -26.52
C LEU A 131 3.17 3.49 -25.98
N ARG A 132 3.67 3.79 -24.79
CA ARG A 132 3.52 5.04 -24.04
C ARG A 132 4.86 5.48 -23.42
N PRO A 133 5.87 5.78 -24.25
CA PRO A 133 7.18 6.24 -23.77
C PRO A 133 7.11 7.53 -22.94
N ASP A 134 6.05 8.33 -23.13
CA ASP A 134 5.76 9.53 -22.34
C ASP A 134 5.51 9.22 -20.85
N LEU A 135 4.98 8.04 -20.53
CA LEU A 135 4.68 7.64 -19.14
C LEU A 135 5.86 6.99 -18.42
N VAL A 136 6.96 6.65 -19.13
CA VAL A 136 8.13 6.02 -18.52
C VAL A 136 8.73 6.88 -17.41
N ALA A 137 8.72 8.21 -17.59
CA ALA A 137 9.22 9.15 -16.58
C ALA A 137 8.40 9.15 -15.28
N ASN A 138 7.16 8.65 -15.31
CA ASN A 138 6.31 8.50 -14.12
C ASN A 138 6.61 7.21 -13.34
N ILE A 139 7.39 6.28 -13.90
CA ILE A 139 7.93 5.14 -13.14
C ILE A 139 9.10 5.65 -12.31
N THR A 140 8.85 5.96 -11.04
CA THR A 140 9.86 6.56 -10.15
C THR A 140 10.98 5.59 -9.80
N GLU A 141 10.65 4.31 -9.75
CA GLU A 141 11.56 3.21 -9.46
C GLU A 141 10.94 1.91 -9.96
N LEU A 142 11.73 1.10 -10.67
CA LEU A 142 11.37 -0.26 -11.09
C LEU A 142 12.20 -1.26 -10.27
N VAL A 143 11.58 -1.82 -9.23
CA VAL A 143 12.20 -2.80 -8.33
C VAL A 143 12.02 -4.20 -8.93
N ILE A 144 13.11 -4.92 -9.16
CA ILE A 144 13.11 -6.23 -9.81
C ILE A 144 13.89 -7.26 -9.00
N VAL A 145 13.43 -8.52 -9.02
CA VAL A 145 14.21 -9.67 -8.52
C VAL A 145 15.06 -10.20 -9.65
N ALA A 146 16.25 -9.63 -9.79
CA ALA A 146 17.21 -10.01 -10.83
C ALA A 146 18.61 -9.45 -10.52
N GLY A 147 19.59 -9.91 -11.30
CA GLY A 147 20.92 -9.35 -11.36
C GLY A 147 21.98 -10.20 -10.65
N ARG A 148 23.20 -10.13 -11.18
CA ARG A 148 24.39 -10.77 -10.63
C ARG A 148 25.56 -9.78 -10.68
N GLN A 149 26.54 -9.96 -9.82
CA GLN A 149 27.82 -9.25 -9.88
C GLN A 149 28.77 -9.87 -10.92
N SER A 150 28.63 -11.16 -11.25
CA SER A 150 29.44 -11.81 -12.29
C SER A 150 28.75 -13.05 -12.87
N GLN A 151 29.21 -13.52 -14.04
CA GLN A 151 28.71 -14.79 -14.64
C GLN A 151 29.04 -16.02 -13.78
N GLN A 152 30.08 -15.93 -12.94
CA GLN A 152 30.53 -17.00 -12.05
C GLN A 152 29.84 -16.97 -10.67
N GLU A 153 28.99 -15.98 -10.42
CA GLU A 153 28.23 -15.91 -9.20
C GLU A 153 27.12 -16.97 -9.22
N HIS A 154 27.13 -17.82 -8.20
CA HIS A 154 26.09 -18.81 -7.97
C HIS A 154 25.52 -18.62 -6.57
N PHE A 155 24.22 -18.36 -6.49
CA PHE A 155 23.50 -18.40 -5.22
C PHE A 155 23.32 -19.84 -4.76
N ILE A 156 23.62 -20.11 -3.49
CA ILE A 156 23.61 -21.45 -2.91
C ILE A 156 22.58 -21.51 -1.78
N SER A 157 21.54 -22.35 -1.95
CA SER A 157 20.43 -22.51 -1.00
C SER A 157 20.54 -23.75 -0.10
N GLY A 158 21.66 -24.48 -0.13
CA GLY A 158 21.84 -25.62 0.74
C GLY A 158 23.13 -26.38 0.50
N HIS A 159 23.26 -27.55 1.12
CA HIS A 159 24.47 -28.37 1.03
C HIS A 159 24.48 -29.30 -0.20
N HIS A 160 23.35 -29.40 -0.88
CA HIS A 160 23.20 -30.07 -2.17
C HIS A 160 22.63 -29.06 -3.16
N GLN A 161 23.17 -28.91 -4.36
CA GLN A 161 22.56 -28.05 -5.38
C GLN A 161 23.03 -28.50 -6.76
N PRO A 162 22.32 -29.42 -7.42
CA PRO A 162 22.78 -30.03 -8.67
C PRO A 162 22.77 -29.07 -9.87
N LYS A 163 21.98 -27.99 -9.80
CA LYS A 163 21.91 -26.93 -10.80
C LYS A 163 21.88 -25.55 -10.12
N PRO A 164 22.58 -24.54 -10.65
CA PRO A 164 22.42 -23.15 -10.22
C PRO A 164 20.99 -22.65 -10.39
N PHE A 165 20.60 -21.64 -9.61
CA PHE A 165 19.36 -20.91 -9.86
C PHE A 165 19.47 -20.13 -11.18
N ARG A 166 18.36 -20.15 -11.94
CA ARG A 166 18.17 -19.25 -13.07
C ARG A 166 17.81 -17.87 -12.55
N ASP A 167 18.24 -16.83 -13.25
CA ASP A 167 17.65 -15.51 -13.03
C ASP A 167 16.31 -15.47 -13.77
N LEU A 168 15.32 -16.20 -13.22
CA LEU A 168 14.13 -16.65 -13.96
C LEU A 168 13.38 -15.49 -14.61
N ASN A 169 13.16 -14.41 -13.85
CA ASN A 169 12.41 -13.24 -14.29
C ASN A 169 13.10 -12.49 -15.43
N PHE A 170 14.42 -12.30 -15.33
CA PHE A 170 15.21 -11.70 -16.42
C PHE A 170 15.28 -12.63 -17.64
N GLU A 171 15.52 -13.92 -17.43
CA GLU A 171 15.65 -14.91 -18.52
C GLU A 171 14.32 -15.18 -19.23
N ALA A 172 13.17 -14.94 -18.59
CA ALA A 172 11.85 -15.12 -19.18
C ALA A 172 11.59 -14.14 -20.33
N ASP A 173 12.14 -12.92 -20.27
CA ASP A 173 12.05 -11.93 -21.34
C ASP A 173 13.24 -10.96 -21.32
N THR A 174 14.38 -11.42 -21.84
CA THR A 174 15.61 -10.60 -21.91
C THR A 174 15.44 -9.37 -22.81
N LEU A 175 14.59 -9.45 -23.84
CA LEU A 175 14.31 -8.33 -24.75
C LEU A 175 13.54 -7.22 -24.03
N ALA A 176 12.60 -7.57 -23.15
CA ALA A 176 11.91 -6.60 -22.30
C ALA A 176 12.88 -5.79 -21.43
N PHE A 177 13.88 -6.43 -20.84
CA PHE A 177 14.91 -5.71 -20.09
C PHE A 177 15.70 -4.74 -20.99
N GLU A 178 16.14 -5.19 -22.18
CA GLU A 178 16.86 -4.32 -23.12
C GLU A 178 16.04 -3.10 -23.56
N VAL A 179 14.73 -3.29 -23.80
CA VAL A 179 13.80 -2.22 -24.13
C VAL A 179 13.74 -1.18 -23.01
N LEU A 180 13.57 -1.64 -21.76
CA LEU A 180 13.46 -0.75 -20.60
C LEU A 180 14.78 -0.01 -20.32
N ALA A 181 15.93 -0.68 -20.48
CA ALA A 181 17.24 -0.06 -20.38
C ALA A 181 17.44 1.04 -21.44
N LYS A 182 16.99 0.83 -22.68
CA LYS A 182 17.04 1.85 -23.75
C LYS A 182 16.17 3.07 -23.43
N HIS A 183 15.06 2.87 -22.71
CA HIS A 183 14.19 3.95 -22.23
C HIS A 183 14.66 4.58 -20.91
N GLN A 184 15.82 4.19 -20.38
CA GLN A 184 16.44 4.77 -19.18
C GLN A 184 15.56 4.68 -17.92
N VAL A 185 14.83 3.57 -17.76
CA VAL A 185 14.05 3.30 -16.55
C VAL A 185 14.98 3.19 -15.34
N ALA A 186 14.56 3.76 -14.21
CA ALA A 186 15.31 3.71 -12.95
C ALA A 186 15.20 2.33 -12.29
N PHE A 187 16.14 1.43 -12.59
CA PHE A 187 16.18 0.09 -12.03
C PHE A 187 16.70 0.05 -10.59
N THR A 188 16.04 -0.79 -9.79
CA THR A 188 16.55 -1.28 -8.51
C THR A 188 16.55 -2.81 -8.51
N MET A 189 17.74 -3.39 -8.46
CA MET A 189 17.96 -4.83 -8.51
C MET A 189 18.05 -5.41 -7.10
N VAL A 190 17.19 -6.38 -6.81
CA VAL A 190 17.22 -7.22 -5.61
C VAL A 190 17.72 -8.61 -6.02
N PRO A 191 19.04 -8.83 -6.04
CA PRO A 191 19.62 -10.11 -6.46
C PRO A 191 19.39 -11.18 -5.38
N PHE A 192 19.50 -12.46 -5.75
CA PHE A 192 19.41 -13.56 -4.76
C PHE A 192 20.42 -13.43 -3.62
N ALA A 193 21.61 -12.87 -3.88
CA ALA A 193 22.61 -12.61 -2.85
C ALA A 193 22.09 -11.70 -1.71
N ALA A 194 21.20 -10.75 -2.01
CA ALA A 194 20.58 -9.89 -1.01
C ALA A 194 19.54 -10.63 -0.14
N CYS A 195 19.01 -11.74 -0.65
CA CYS A 195 17.97 -12.56 0.00
C CYS A 195 18.55 -13.68 0.88
N LYS A 196 19.89 -13.88 0.88
CA LYS A 196 20.59 -15.02 1.51
C LYS A 196 20.26 -15.26 2.98
N ASP A 197 19.93 -14.20 3.71
CA ASP A 197 19.71 -14.23 5.16
C ASP A 197 18.22 -14.32 5.56
N VAL A 198 17.30 -14.31 4.59
CA VAL A 198 15.85 -14.37 4.80
C VAL A 198 15.35 -15.77 4.47
N TRP A 199 14.74 -16.43 5.45
CA TRP A 199 14.38 -17.85 5.38
C TRP A 199 13.01 -18.10 5.98
N VAL A 200 12.15 -18.81 5.25
CA VAL A 200 10.93 -19.40 5.81
C VAL A 200 11.25 -20.84 6.19
N LYS A 201 11.23 -21.12 7.49
CA LYS A 201 11.58 -22.44 8.05
C LYS A 201 10.34 -23.20 8.52
N PRO A 202 10.44 -24.50 8.83
CA PRO A 202 9.28 -25.27 9.30
C PRO A 202 8.55 -24.66 10.50
N HIS A 203 9.27 -24.00 11.43
CA HIS A 203 8.65 -23.32 12.57
C HIS A 203 7.90 -22.04 12.17
N ASP A 204 8.33 -21.35 11.11
CA ASP A 204 7.62 -20.20 10.54
C ASP A 204 6.32 -20.66 9.87
N ILE A 205 6.36 -21.77 9.14
CA ILE A 205 5.15 -22.41 8.57
C ILE A 205 4.15 -22.77 9.66
N ALA A 206 4.61 -23.39 10.76
CA ALA A 206 3.76 -23.73 11.89
C ALA A 206 3.14 -22.47 12.53
N ARG A 207 3.92 -21.39 12.63
CA ARG A 207 3.43 -20.10 13.13
C ARG A 207 2.39 -19.49 12.21
N LEU A 208 2.58 -19.55 10.89
CA LEU A 208 1.64 -19.07 9.88
C LEU A 208 0.31 -19.85 9.92
N GLU A 209 0.38 -21.18 10.04
CA GLU A 209 -0.80 -22.06 10.10
C GLU A 209 -1.76 -21.71 11.26
N LEU A 210 -1.15 -21.38 12.41
CA LEU A 210 -1.84 -21.02 13.64
C LEU A 210 -2.20 -19.53 13.70
N ALA A 211 -1.70 -18.74 12.74
CA ALA A 211 -1.98 -17.33 12.68
C ALA A 211 -3.39 -17.13 12.09
N ASN A 212 -3.51 -16.35 11.04
CA ASN A 212 -4.79 -15.92 10.48
C ASN A 212 -5.14 -16.68 9.19
N ARG A 213 -6.21 -16.25 8.50
CA ARG A 213 -6.64 -16.87 7.24
C ARG A 213 -5.57 -16.82 6.14
N LEU A 214 -4.82 -15.72 6.04
CA LEU A 214 -3.71 -15.57 5.09
C LEU A 214 -2.55 -16.50 5.49
N GLY A 215 -2.13 -16.47 6.75
CA GLY A 215 -1.07 -17.34 7.25
C GLY A 215 -1.35 -18.82 7.00
N ARG A 216 -2.55 -19.29 7.34
CA ARG A 216 -2.99 -20.68 7.06
C ARG A 216 -2.95 -21.03 5.58
N TYR A 217 -3.37 -20.10 4.73
CA TYR A 217 -3.33 -20.29 3.30
C TYR A 217 -1.89 -20.43 2.80
N LEU A 218 -0.99 -19.51 3.17
CA LEU A 218 0.43 -19.58 2.83
C LEU A 218 1.08 -20.87 3.36
N ALA A 219 0.84 -21.21 4.62
CA ALA A 219 1.40 -22.40 5.26
C ALA A 219 1.02 -23.68 4.51
N SER A 220 -0.27 -23.88 4.25
CA SER A 220 -0.77 -25.07 3.53
C SER A 220 -0.21 -25.21 2.11
N HIS A 221 0.00 -24.11 1.39
CA HIS A 221 0.57 -24.13 0.03
C HIS A 221 2.10 -24.23 0.03
N SER A 222 2.76 -23.88 1.14
CA SER A 222 4.23 -23.96 1.26
C SER A 222 4.76 -25.35 1.62
N LEU A 223 3.92 -26.29 2.07
CA LEU A 223 4.39 -27.60 2.52
C LEU A 223 5.05 -28.42 1.40
N GLY A 224 4.45 -28.40 0.19
CA GLY A 224 5.01 -29.08 -0.98
C GLY A 224 6.34 -28.47 -1.40
N TRP A 225 6.38 -27.13 -1.48
CA TRP A 225 7.57 -26.36 -1.81
C TRP A 225 8.72 -26.60 -0.81
N LEU A 226 8.42 -26.59 0.48
CA LEU A 226 9.39 -26.87 1.54
C LEU A 226 10.00 -28.28 1.40
N ALA A 227 9.18 -29.28 1.09
CA ALA A 227 9.64 -30.65 0.89
C ALA A 227 10.52 -30.79 -0.37
N GLU A 228 10.17 -30.08 -1.45
CA GLU A 228 10.99 -30.04 -2.66
C GLU A 228 12.34 -29.35 -2.42
N TRP A 229 12.37 -28.23 -1.70
CA TRP A 229 13.62 -27.55 -1.34
C TRP A 229 14.53 -28.42 -0.46
N GLU A 230 13.96 -29.18 0.48
CA GLU A 230 14.73 -30.14 1.25
C GLU A 230 15.30 -31.25 0.35
N LEU A 231 14.51 -31.79 -0.58
CA LEU A 231 14.93 -32.87 -1.48
C LEU A 231 15.99 -32.42 -2.50
N VAL A 232 15.78 -31.26 -3.14
CA VAL A 232 16.61 -30.76 -4.25
C VAL A 232 17.83 -30.01 -3.74
N PHE A 233 17.69 -29.24 -2.67
CA PHE A 233 18.76 -28.38 -2.15
C PHE A 233 19.38 -28.86 -0.82
N GLY A 234 18.76 -29.84 -0.14
CA GLY A 234 19.16 -30.18 1.23
C GLY A 234 18.96 -29.00 2.19
N ALA A 235 17.99 -28.13 1.90
CA ALA A 235 17.71 -26.91 2.64
C ALA A 235 16.67 -27.14 3.74
N ASN A 236 16.88 -26.59 4.93
CA ASN A 236 15.90 -26.63 6.03
C ASN A 236 15.03 -25.36 6.01
N GLY A 237 14.31 -25.16 4.91
CA GLY A 237 13.56 -23.94 4.61
C GLY A 237 13.74 -23.52 3.16
N PHE A 238 13.11 -22.40 2.80
CA PHE A 238 13.28 -21.75 1.50
C PHE A 238 13.48 -20.24 1.65
N ASN A 239 14.09 -19.61 0.64
CA ASN A 239 14.23 -18.17 0.57
C ASN A 239 13.01 -17.58 -0.18
N PRO A 240 12.25 -16.64 0.42
CA PRO A 240 11.13 -15.99 -0.24
C PRO A 240 11.62 -14.74 -1.00
N PHE A 241 12.16 -14.90 -2.21
CA PHE A 241 12.90 -13.84 -2.91
C PHE A 241 12.03 -12.60 -3.16
N ASP A 242 10.81 -12.82 -3.63
CA ASP A 242 9.86 -11.74 -3.93
C ASP A 242 9.43 -10.97 -2.68
N MET A 243 9.32 -11.65 -1.53
CA MET A 243 9.03 -11.00 -0.25
C MET A 243 10.17 -10.05 0.16
N VAL A 244 11.42 -10.38 -0.17
CA VAL A 244 12.57 -9.50 0.08
C VAL A 244 12.51 -8.26 -0.80
N ALA A 245 12.12 -8.39 -2.07
CA ALA A 245 11.90 -7.24 -2.94
C ALA A 245 10.72 -6.36 -2.48
N ALA A 246 9.62 -6.97 -2.03
CA ALA A 246 8.52 -6.25 -1.38
C ALA A 246 8.98 -5.50 -0.12
N ALA A 247 9.87 -6.11 0.68
CA ALA A 247 10.44 -5.47 1.86
C ALA A 247 11.28 -4.23 1.50
N TYR A 248 12.00 -4.25 0.37
CA TYR A 248 12.71 -3.07 -0.13
C TYR A 248 11.73 -1.93 -0.45
N VAL A 249 10.61 -2.24 -1.12
CA VAL A 249 9.58 -1.25 -1.43
C VAL A 249 9.00 -0.62 -0.17
N ILE A 250 8.75 -1.43 0.86
CA ILE A 250 8.23 -0.99 2.16
C ILE A 250 9.23 -0.08 2.87
N ASN A 251 10.50 -0.50 2.97
CA ASN A 251 11.52 0.29 3.63
C ASN A 251 12.93 0.02 3.03
N PRO A 252 13.41 0.89 2.13
CA PRO A 252 14.74 0.78 1.54
C PRO A 252 15.89 0.85 2.56
N GLU A 253 15.68 1.44 3.75
CA GLU A 253 16.71 1.54 4.80
C GLU A 253 17.06 0.18 5.42
N TRP A 254 16.26 -0.86 5.17
CA TRP A 254 16.60 -2.22 5.54
C TRP A 254 17.67 -2.85 4.64
N PHE A 255 18.17 -2.13 3.64
CA PHE A 255 19.12 -2.64 2.67
C PHE A 255 20.37 -1.76 2.56
N SER A 256 21.51 -2.41 2.36
CA SER A 256 22.73 -1.76 1.87
C SER A 256 22.68 -1.70 0.35
N VAL A 257 22.56 -0.49 -0.20
CA VAL A 257 22.38 -0.27 -1.64
C VAL A 257 23.63 0.38 -2.25
N LYS A 258 24.01 -0.07 -3.44
CA LYS A 258 25.05 0.56 -4.27
C LYS A 258 24.44 1.03 -5.58
N GLU A 259 24.88 2.19 -6.08
CA GLU A 259 24.61 2.59 -7.45
C GLU A 259 25.78 2.13 -8.32
N TRP A 260 25.51 1.19 -9.22
CA TRP A 260 26.52 0.60 -10.09
C TRP A 260 26.06 0.55 -11.54
N PRO A 261 27.00 0.64 -12.50
CA PRO A 261 26.69 0.39 -13.90
C PRO A 261 26.27 -1.07 -14.10
N TYR A 262 25.38 -1.27 -15.07
CA TYR A 262 24.92 -2.60 -15.46
C TYR A 262 25.00 -2.82 -16.97
N GLU A 263 25.13 -4.08 -17.37
CA GLU A 263 25.12 -4.52 -18.76
C GLU A 263 24.60 -5.96 -18.88
N VAL A 264 24.10 -6.30 -20.07
CA VAL A 264 23.77 -7.69 -20.41
C VAL A 264 25.00 -8.31 -21.08
N GLN A 265 25.52 -9.40 -20.49
CA GLN A 265 26.63 -10.17 -21.05
C GLN A 265 26.15 -11.52 -21.56
N PHE A 266 26.64 -11.95 -22.73
CA PHE A 266 26.41 -13.30 -23.24
C PHE A 266 27.57 -14.21 -22.88
N GLY A 267 27.25 -15.44 -22.49
CA GLY A 267 28.26 -16.46 -22.20
C GLY A 267 27.66 -17.85 -22.02
N PRO A 268 28.49 -18.87 -21.77
CA PRO A 268 28.04 -20.24 -21.55
C PRO A 268 27.02 -20.31 -20.42
N SER A 269 25.92 -21.02 -20.66
CA SER A 269 24.84 -21.18 -19.69
C SER A 269 25.27 -22.06 -18.52
N ASP A 270 25.11 -21.54 -17.30
CA ASP A 270 25.33 -22.26 -16.05
C ASP A 270 24.18 -23.23 -15.70
N THR A 271 23.05 -23.15 -16.42
CA THR A 271 21.84 -23.95 -16.18
C THR A 271 21.53 -24.94 -17.30
N SER A 272 22.07 -24.72 -18.50
CA SER A 272 21.88 -25.57 -19.68
C SER A 272 23.22 -25.88 -20.37
N LYS A 273 23.66 -27.13 -20.30
CA LYS A 273 24.97 -27.51 -20.86
C LYS A 273 24.98 -27.41 -22.38
N GLY A 274 25.94 -26.66 -22.93
CA GLY A 274 26.14 -26.52 -24.38
C GLY A 274 25.32 -25.41 -25.04
N GLU A 275 24.62 -24.62 -24.24
CA GLU A 275 23.90 -23.43 -24.66
C GLU A 275 24.59 -22.18 -24.12
N ASP A 276 24.44 -21.06 -24.81
CA ASP A 276 24.79 -19.72 -24.29
C ASP A 276 23.53 -19.03 -23.80
N LYS A 277 23.66 -18.13 -22.82
CA LYS A 277 22.56 -17.27 -22.35
C LYS A 277 23.04 -15.87 -22.01
N ALA A 278 22.09 -14.96 -21.88
CA ALA A 278 22.31 -13.63 -21.35
C ALA A 278 22.38 -13.64 -19.82
N TYR A 279 23.24 -12.79 -19.27
CA TYR A 279 23.41 -12.53 -17.84
C TYR A 279 23.27 -11.02 -17.60
N LEU A 280 22.40 -10.64 -16.67
CA LEU A 280 22.32 -9.25 -16.20
C LEU A 280 23.40 -8.99 -15.15
N ILE A 281 24.47 -8.32 -15.55
CA ILE A 281 25.62 -8.04 -14.70
C ILE A 281 25.59 -6.60 -14.19
N CYS A 282 25.70 -6.41 -12.87
CA CYS A 282 25.73 -5.11 -12.21
C CYS A 282 26.84 -5.07 -11.16
N ASN A 283 27.90 -4.30 -11.42
CA ASN A 283 29.02 -4.12 -10.51
C ASN A 283 29.80 -2.84 -10.84
N ALA A 284 30.73 -2.43 -9.97
CA ALA A 284 31.52 -1.20 -10.16
C ALA A 284 32.48 -1.22 -11.36
N GLN A 285 32.76 -2.39 -11.93
CA GLN A 285 33.72 -2.59 -13.02
C GLN A 285 33.07 -2.59 -14.41
N VAL A 286 31.75 -2.74 -14.50
CA VAL A 286 31.01 -2.66 -15.77
C VAL A 286 31.22 -1.29 -16.42
N GLN A 287 31.47 -1.29 -17.73
CA GLN A 287 31.70 -0.06 -18.50
C GLN A 287 30.40 0.39 -19.21
N SER A 288 29.40 0.76 -18.42
CA SER A 288 28.12 1.29 -18.91
C SER A 288 27.92 2.75 -18.47
N LYS A 289 27.12 3.49 -19.23
CA LYS A 289 26.70 4.86 -18.87
C LYS A 289 25.42 4.87 -18.02
N THR A 290 24.72 3.75 -17.94
CA THR A 290 23.48 3.60 -17.16
C THR A 290 23.78 2.87 -15.88
N ASN A 291 23.31 3.44 -14.76
CA ASN A 291 23.43 2.85 -13.44
C ASN A 291 22.09 2.30 -12.98
N ALA A 292 22.14 1.30 -12.11
CA ALA A 292 21.02 0.81 -11.34
C ALA A 292 21.37 0.86 -9.85
N LYS A 293 20.36 0.95 -9.00
CA LYS A 293 20.53 0.60 -7.59
C LYS A 293 20.64 -0.92 -7.48
N TYR A 294 21.56 -1.40 -6.68
CA TYR A 294 21.83 -2.81 -6.46
C TYR A 294 21.86 -3.09 -4.96
N CYS A 295 20.91 -3.91 -4.49
CA CYS A 295 20.87 -4.35 -3.11
C CYS A 295 22.00 -5.36 -2.86
N VAL A 296 22.90 -5.04 -1.95
CA VAL A 296 24.05 -5.91 -1.62
C VAL A 296 23.69 -6.85 -0.48
N GLU A 297 23.07 -6.31 0.57
CA GLU A 297 22.68 -7.06 1.78
C GLU A 297 21.41 -6.49 2.37
N SER A 298 20.64 -7.35 3.06
CA SER A 298 19.48 -6.97 3.85
C SER A 298 19.77 -7.05 5.35
N THR A 299 19.09 -6.23 6.15
CA THR A 299 19.14 -6.31 7.62
C THR A 299 18.17 -7.39 8.16
N PRO A 300 18.37 -7.89 9.39
CA PRO A 300 17.44 -8.85 10.02
C PRO A 300 15.99 -8.36 10.14
N ALA A 301 15.76 -7.04 10.05
CA ALA A 301 14.43 -6.44 10.09
C ALA A 301 13.52 -6.98 8.97
N VAL A 302 14.07 -7.30 7.80
CA VAL A 302 13.31 -7.87 6.67
C VAL A 302 12.59 -9.14 7.09
N GLN A 303 13.33 -10.13 7.63
CA GLN A 303 12.77 -11.37 8.13
C GLN A 303 11.75 -11.12 9.24
N SER A 304 12.14 -10.40 10.29
CA SER A 304 11.32 -10.28 11.49
C SER A 304 10.02 -9.54 11.22
N THR A 305 10.07 -8.41 10.52
CA THR A 305 8.91 -7.55 10.29
C THR A 305 7.96 -8.14 9.26
N CYS A 306 8.46 -8.75 8.18
CA CYS A 306 7.60 -9.40 7.20
C CYS A 306 6.85 -10.60 7.80
N MET A 307 7.57 -11.48 8.53
CA MET A 307 6.93 -12.62 9.19
C MET A 307 5.94 -12.19 10.27
N GLU A 308 6.24 -11.11 11.00
CA GLU A 308 5.29 -10.53 11.94
C GLU A 308 4.02 -10.05 11.23
N ARG A 309 4.14 -9.28 10.14
CA ARG A 309 2.98 -8.80 9.35
C ARG A 309 2.11 -9.95 8.88
N LEU A 310 2.70 -11.00 8.31
CA LEU A 310 1.96 -12.19 7.85
C LEU A 310 1.21 -12.88 8.99
N CYS A 311 1.79 -12.91 10.20
CA CYS A 311 1.20 -13.58 11.35
C CYS A 311 0.23 -12.71 12.18
N ARG A 312 0.20 -11.38 12.00
CA ARG A 312 -0.64 -10.48 12.82
C ARG A 312 -2.14 -10.82 12.74
N HIS A 313 -2.83 -10.71 13.87
CA HIS A 313 -4.27 -10.93 14.00
C HIS A 313 -5.07 -9.66 14.30
N GLU A 314 -4.36 -8.57 14.56
CA GLU A 314 -4.95 -7.34 15.05
C GLU A 314 -5.37 -6.46 13.89
N ILE A 315 -6.41 -5.66 14.09
CA ILE A 315 -6.92 -4.71 13.11
C ILE A 315 -5.96 -3.51 12.92
N ALA A 316 -5.09 -3.24 13.90
CA ALA A 316 -4.26 -2.02 13.93
C ALA A 316 -3.48 -1.73 12.62
N PRO A 317 -2.85 -2.71 11.93
CA PRO A 317 -2.15 -2.45 10.67
C PRO A 317 -3.05 -2.00 9.51
N PHE A 318 -4.36 -2.19 9.62
CA PHE A 318 -5.37 -1.80 8.62
C PHE A 318 -6.03 -0.46 8.96
N VAL A 319 -5.77 0.11 10.15
CA VAL A 319 -6.31 1.41 10.56
C VAL A 319 -5.25 2.48 10.32
N LEU A 320 -5.43 3.27 9.26
CA LEU A 320 -4.46 4.29 8.84
C LEU A 320 -4.61 5.61 9.63
N GLY A 321 -5.80 5.91 10.14
CA GLY A 321 -6.06 7.14 10.89
C GLY A 321 -7.55 7.39 11.14
N LEU A 322 -7.86 8.55 11.74
CA LEU A 322 -9.22 9.08 11.82
C LEU A 322 -9.62 9.62 10.44
N SER A 323 -10.75 9.16 9.91
CA SER A 323 -11.25 9.66 8.61
C SER A 323 -11.97 11.00 8.78
N HIS A 324 -13.15 11.00 9.36
CA HIS A 324 -13.97 12.20 9.55
C HIS A 324 -14.87 12.04 10.78
N ILE A 325 -15.50 13.14 11.19
CA ILE A 325 -16.57 13.17 12.17
C ILE A 325 -17.84 13.61 11.44
N ASN A 326 -18.87 12.77 11.47
CA ASN A 326 -20.15 13.08 10.85
C ASN A 326 -21.01 14.00 11.75
N VAL A 327 -21.64 14.99 11.13
CA VAL A 327 -22.59 15.92 11.76
C VAL A 327 -23.83 16.03 10.89
N ILE A 328 -25.00 15.75 11.46
CA ILE A 328 -26.28 15.95 10.78
C ILE A 328 -26.72 17.40 10.96
N VAL A 329 -27.00 18.07 9.85
CA VAL A 329 -27.23 19.52 9.80
C VAL A 329 -28.51 19.86 9.04
N GLU A 330 -29.04 21.05 9.30
CA GLU A 330 -30.21 21.63 8.65
C GLU A 330 -29.91 22.04 7.20
N ASP A 331 -28.68 22.49 6.97
CA ASP A 331 -28.18 22.94 5.67
C ASP A 331 -26.65 22.86 5.67
N VAL A 332 -26.08 22.14 4.70
CA VAL A 332 -24.65 21.87 4.67
C VAL A 332 -23.82 23.13 4.42
N ASP A 333 -24.34 24.13 3.70
CA ASP A 333 -23.61 25.37 3.45
C ASP A 333 -23.62 26.29 4.67
N ILE A 334 -24.77 26.42 5.33
CA ILE A 334 -24.89 27.19 6.59
C ILE A 334 -24.00 26.55 7.67
N ALA A 335 -23.95 25.23 7.72
CA ALA A 335 -23.08 24.49 8.62
C ALA A 335 -21.59 24.72 8.32
N ALA A 336 -21.20 24.63 7.04
CA ALA A 336 -19.82 24.87 6.62
C ALA A 336 -19.37 26.28 6.98
N ASP A 337 -20.20 27.29 6.71
CA ASP A 337 -19.90 28.69 7.03
C ASP A 337 -19.82 28.92 8.55
N PHE A 338 -20.65 28.23 9.34
CA PHE A 338 -20.56 28.22 10.80
C PHE A 338 -19.21 27.66 11.25
N TYR A 339 -18.85 26.44 10.83
CA TYR A 339 -17.59 25.79 11.23
C TYR A 339 -16.35 26.53 10.74
N GLN A 340 -16.41 27.17 9.57
CA GLN A 340 -15.37 28.06 9.08
C GLN A 340 -15.18 29.26 10.00
N ARG A 341 -16.27 29.93 10.39
CA ARG A 341 -16.20 31.07 11.29
C ARG A 341 -15.73 30.67 12.68
N VAL A 342 -16.29 29.62 13.29
CA VAL A 342 -16.02 29.31 14.70
C VAL A 342 -14.73 28.54 14.92
N LEU A 343 -14.34 27.69 13.97
CA LEU A 343 -13.24 26.75 14.11
C LEU A 343 -12.22 26.81 12.96
N GLY A 344 -12.39 27.71 11.98
CA GLY A 344 -11.42 27.86 10.89
C GLY A 344 -11.41 26.72 9.88
N PHE A 345 -12.47 25.91 9.81
CA PHE A 345 -12.61 24.89 8.78
C PHE A 345 -12.74 25.51 7.38
N GLU A 346 -12.22 24.81 6.37
CA GLU A 346 -12.35 25.18 4.97
C GLU A 346 -13.11 24.08 4.22
N ARG A 347 -13.83 24.40 3.14
CA ARG A 347 -14.46 23.38 2.30
C ARG A 347 -13.39 22.43 1.75
N ALA A 348 -13.60 21.13 1.95
CA ALA A 348 -12.59 20.13 1.63
C ALA A 348 -12.51 19.89 0.13
N ILE A 349 -11.28 19.66 -0.32
CA ILE A 349 -10.96 19.20 -1.67
C ILE A 349 -10.31 17.83 -1.57
N ASP A 350 -10.60 16.99 -2.55
CA ASP A 350 -9.96 15.71 -2.74
C ASP A 350 -8.56 15.92 -3.36
N HIS A 351 -7.75 14.87 -3.40
CA HIS A 351 -6.37 14.89 -3.88
C HIS A 351 -6.24 15.31 -5.35
N ASP A 352 -7.28 15.07 -6.17
CA ASP A 352 -7.37 15.46 -7.58
C ASP A 352 -7.82 16.93 -7.76
N GLY A 353 -8.09 17.63 -6.67
CA GLY A 353 -8.58 19.02 -6.65
C GLY A 353 -10.10 19.14 -6.77
N SER A 354 -10.84 18.04 -6.85
CA SER A 354 -12.30 18.04 -6.87
C SER A 354 -12.86 18.47 -5.52
N ALA A 355 -13.96 19.22 -5.51
CA ALA A 355 -14.65 19.54 -4.28
C ALA A 355 -15.31 18.29 -3.68
N MET A 356 -15.13 18.07 -2.38
CA MET A 356 -15.84 17.01 -1.65
C MET A 356 -17.26 17.47 -1.27
N ASP A 357 -18.05 17.77 -2.30
CA ASP A 357 -19.41 18.31 -2.21
C ASP A 357 -20.35 17.49 -3.10
N TYR A 358 -21.23 16.70 -2.47
CA TYR A 358 -22.13 15.77 -3.12
C TYR A 358 -23.58 16.12 -2.77
N ARG A 359 -24.33 16.64 -3.73
CA ARG A 359 -25.71 17.11 -3.52
C ARG A 359 -26.74 16.11 -4.05
N GLY A 360 -27.84 15.94 -3.31
CA GLY A 360 -28.97 15.11 -3.71
C GLY A 360 -28.61 13.66 -3.98
N VAL A 361 -27.71 13.08 -3.18
CA VAL A 361 -27.23 11.71 -3.36
C VAL A 361 -28.39 10.73 -3.12
N THR A 362 -28.76 10.00 -4.17
CA THR A 362 -29.77 8.95 -4.15
C THR A 362 -29.15 7.62 -4.58
N MET A 363 -28.70 6.80 -3.63
CA MET A 363 -28.02 5.52 -3.93
C MET A 363 -28.53 4.40 -3.04
N ALA A 364 -28.98 3.30 -3.65
CA ALA A 364 -29.46 2.13 -2.92
C ALA A 364 -28.37 1.49 -2.04
N ALA A 365 -27.11 1.50 -2.49
CA ALA A 365 -25.97 1.03 -1.70
C ALA A 365 -25.77 1.89 -0.45
N PHE A 366 -25.79 3.23 -0.59
CA PHE A 366 -25.70 4.15 0.55
C PHE A 366 -26.85 3.92 1.54
N ALA A 367 -28.08 3.72 1.05
CA ALA A 367 -29.21 3.42 1.92
C ALA A 367 -28.98 2.16 2.76
N VAL A 368 -28.49 1.06 2.14
CA VAL A 368 -28.14 -0.18 2.85
C VAL A 368 -27.08 0.07 3.91
N ASP A 369 -26.01 0.78 3.57
CA ASP A 369 -24.89 1.06 4.48
C ASP A 369 -25.29 1.98 5.64
N ALA A 370 -26.19 2.93 5.39
CA ALA A 370 -26.80 3.81 6.40
C ALA A 370 -27.91 3.13 7.22
N GLY A 371 -28.21 1.85 6.96
CA GLY A 371 -29.27 1.11 7.66
C GLY A 371 -30.70 1.50 7.29
N LEU A 372 -30.89 2.10 6.11
CA LEU A 372 -32.16 2.56 5.56
C LEU A 372 -32.72 1.57 4.51
N PRO A 373 -34.05 1.59 4.25
CA PRO A 373 -34.64 0.90 3.10
C PRO A 373 -34.08 1.42 1.76
N GLN A 374 -33.86 0.52 0.79
CA GLN A 374 -33.14 0.79 -0.47
C GLN A 374 -33.70 1.93 -1.35
N ASP A 375 -34.95 2.34 -1.14
CA ASP A 375 -35.71 3.27 -1.97
C ASP A 375 -35.97 4.65 -1.33
N GLN A 376 -35.35 4.96 -0.18
CA GLN A 376 -35.76 6.09 0.66
C GLN A 376 -34.66 7.07 1.07
N VAL A 377 -33.58 7.21 0.30
CA VAL A 377 -32.51 8.16 0.65
C VAL A 377 -32.36 9.30 -0.37
N ASN A 378 -32.37 10.52 0.13
CA ASN A 378 -31.97 11.74 -0.57
C ASN A 378 -31.22 12.63 0.42
N VAL A 379 -29.91 12.81 0.22
CA VAL A 379 -29.02 13.47 1.18
C VAL A 379 -28.01 14.37 0.47
N ASP A 380 -27.75 15.55 1.03
CA ASP A 380 -26.57 16.35 0.68
C ASP A 380 -25.43 16.00 1.65
N VAL A 381 -24.21 15.82 1.12
CA VAL A 381 -22.99 15.53 1.88
C VAL A 381 -21.92 16.54 1.49
N LEU A 382 -21.39 17.29 2.46
CA LEU A 382 -20.31 18.25 2.26
C LEU A 382 -19.21 18.02 3.29
N PHE A 383 -17.97 17.88 2.83
CA PHE A 383 -16.82 17.80 3.73
C PHE A 383 -16.19 19.17 3.94
N VAL A 384 -15.79 19.44 5.19
CA VAL A 384 -14.92 20.57 5.54
C VAL A 384 -13.69 20.06 6.29
N LYS A 385 -12.52 20.66 6.07
CA LYS A 385 -11.22 20.29 6.65
C LYS A 385 -10.66 21.45 7.47
N HIS A 386 -10.19 21.17 8.68
CA HIS A 386 -9.41 22.16 9.42
C HIS A 386 -7.95 22.17 8.91
N PRO A 387 -7.40 23.30 8.44
CA PRO A 387 -6.07 23.32 7.82
C PRO A 387 -4.95 22.90 8.79
N GLU A 388 -5.00 23.41 10.03
CA GLU A 388 -3.97 23.11 11.03
C GLU A 388 -4.15 21.80 11.80
N ALA A 389 -5.39 21.33 12.03
CA ALA A 389 -5.66 20.11 12.78
C ALA A 389 -5.84 18.86 11.87
N GLY A 390 -6.07 19.09 10.57
CA GLY A 390 -6.42 18.12 9.53
C GLY A 390 -7.46 17.07 9.93
N ILE A 391 -8.40 17.49 10.76
CA ILE A 391 -9.65 16.78 11.01
C ILE A 391 -10.64 17.18 9.91
N PHE A 392 -11.43 16.22 9.47
CA PHE A 392 -12.54 16.42 8.55
C PHE A 392 -13.87 16.34 9.30
N LEU A 393 -14.77 17.27 9.02
CA LEU A 393 -16.19 17.10 9.33
C LEU A 393 -16.94 16.71 8.05
N GLU A 394 -17.77 15.69 8.17
CA GLU A 394 -18.73 15.29 7.14
C GLU A 394 -20.09 15.85 7.54
N LEU A 395 -20.57 16.85 6.80
CA LEU A 395 -21.85 17.52 7.05
C LEU A 395 -22.92 16.86 6.19
N MET A 396 -24.00 16.37 6.80
CA MET A 396 -25.10 15.73 6.07
C MET A 396 -26.44 16.40 6.31
N ARG A 397 -27.16 16.71 5.23
CA ARG A 397 -28.57 17.12 5.28
C ARG A 397 -29.43 16.06 4.61
N TYR A 398 -30.30 15.40 5.37
CA TYR A 398 -31.28 14.48 4.82
C TYR A 398 -32.52 15.25 4.32
N HIS A 399 -32.80 15.14 3.02
CA HIS A 399 -34.09 15.52 2.44
C HIS A 399 -35.13 14.40 2.59
N ALA A 400 -34.68 13.15 2.60
CA ALA A 400 -35.47 11.98 2.99
C ALA A 400 -34.55 10.84 3.48
N PRO A 401 -34.92 10.10 4.54
CA PRO A 401 -36.08 10.31 5.40
C PRO A 401 -35.90 11.55 6.31
N HIS A 402 -36.99 12.10 6.82
CA HIS A 402 -36.93 13.20 7.79
C HIS A 402 -36.69 12.67 9.20
N GLY A 403 -35.54 13.03 9.79
CA GLY A 403 -35.21 12.74 11.18
C GLY A 403 -35.91 13.69 12.18
N THR A 404 -35.74 13.42 13.47
CA THR A 404 -36.23 14.29 14.55
C THR A 404 -35.27 15.47 14.74
N GLU A 405 -35.79 16.71 14.73
CA GLU A 405 -34.99 17.94 14.95
C GLU A 405 -34.71 18.23 16.44
N GLN A 406 -35.35 17.51 17.35
CA GLN A 406 -35.08 17.64 18.79
C GLN A 406 -33.81 16.88 19.16
N LEU A 407 -32.73 17.62 19.41
CA LEU A 407 -31.49 17.06 19.91
C LEU A 407 -31.69 16.46 21.32
N PRO A 408 -31.03 15.32 21.63
CA PRO A 408 -31.05 14.77 22.97
C PRO A 408 -30.45 15.78 23.96
N LYS A 409 -30.83 15.68 25.24
CA LYS A 409 -30.21 16.49 26.29
C LYS A 409 -28.72 16.26 26.30
N GLN A 410 -27.95 17.36 26.34
CA GLN A 410 -26.50 17.27 26.38
C GLN A 410 -26.04 16.45 27.59
N PRO A 411 -25.32 15.33 27.38
CA PRO A 411 -24.73 14.58 28.48
C PRO A 411 -23.59 15.40 29.09
N LYS A 412 -23.33 15.21 30.38
CA LYS A 412 -22.15 15.80 31.03
C LYS A 412 -20.90 15.02 30.63
N THR A 413 -19.74 15.68 30.70
CA THR A 413 -18.43 15.08 30.38
C THR A 413 -18.17 13.75 31.11
N TYR A 414 -18.71 13.58 32.32
CA TYR A 414 -18.49 12.41 33.17
C TYR A 414 -19.65 11.40 33.18
N ASP A 415 -20.71 11.61 32.39
CA ASP A 415 -21.81 10.64 32.30
C ASP A 415 -21.33 9.37 31.55
N LEU A 416 -21.97 8.22 31.79
CA LEU A 416 -21.57 6.93 31.17
C LEU A 416 -22.18 6.71 29.77
N GLY A 417 -21.38 6.26 28.78
CA GLY A 417 -21.83 5.75 27.45
C GLY A 417 -21.85 6.73 26.26
N GLY A 418 -21.18 6.42 25.15
CA GLY A 418 -21.11 7.25 23.95
C GLY A 418 -19.95 8.28 23.96
N PRO A 419 -19.66 8.95 22.83
CA PRO A 419 -18.62 9.98 22.76
C PRO A 419 -18.96 11.17 23.68
N ARG A 420 -17.95 11.80 24.29
CA ARG A 420 -18.14 12.88 25.27
C ARG A 420 -17.66 14.23 24.80
N HIS A 421 -16.57 14.26 24.07
CA HIS A 421 -16.05 15.47 23.47
C HIS A 421 -15.12 15.11 22.32
N ILE A 422 -14.89 16.08 21.44
CA ILE A 422 -13.82 16.07 20.45
C ILE A 422 -12.82 17.15 20.88
N ALA A 423 -11.55 16.78 21.01
CA ALA A 423 -10.51 17.67 21.51
C ALA A 423 -9.64 18.25 20.39
N LEU A 424 -9.37 19.56 20.47
CA LEU A 424 -8.40 20.27 19.65
C LEU A 424 -7.31 20.87 20.54
N GLU A 425 -6.05 20.74 20.12
CA GLU A 425 -4.94 21.44 20.78
C GLU A 425 -4.86 22.89 20.28
N VAL A 426 -4.72 23.84 21.21
CA VAL A 426 -4.61 25.27 20.96
C VAL A 426 -3.38 25.85 21.67
N SER A 427 -2.80 26.90 21.08
CA SER A 427 -1.62 27.56 21.65
C SER A 427 -1.92 28.52 22.80
N ASN A 428 -3.20 28.89 22.99
CA ASN A 428 -3.65 29.83 24.02
C ASN A 428 -5.15 29.66 24.31
N CYS A 429 -5.49 28.87 25.34
CA CYS A 429 -6.86 28.64 25.76
C CYS A 429 -7.59 29.94 26.12
N ASN A 430 -6.92 30.91 26.74
CA ASN A 430 -7.57 32.16 27.15
C ASN A 430 -8.01 33.00 25.95
N ALA A 431 -7.20 33.07 24.90
CA ALA A 431 -7.55 33.78 23.67
C ALA A 431 -8.70 33.07 22.94
N VAL A 432 -8.61 31.75 22.79
CA VAL A 432 -9.64 30.93 22.13
C VAL A 432 -10.97 30.98 22.90
N PHE A 433 -10.93 30.90 24.23
CA PHE A 433 -12.12 31.00 25.07
C PHE A 433 -12.88 32.32 24.86
N ARG A 434 -12.17 33.46 24.87
CA ARG A 434 -12.79 34.77 24.63
C ARG A 434 -13.37 34.86 23.23
N TYR A 435 -12.61 34.41 22.22
CA TYR A 435 -13.08 34.38 20.84
C TYR A 435 -14.38 33.58 20.69
N LEU A 436 -14.41 32.35 21.22
CA LEU A 436 -15.55 31.44 21.12
C LEU A 436 -16.77 31.96 21.90
N LYS A 437 -16.56 32.57 23.07
CA LYS A 437 -17.65 33.11 23.90
C LYS A 437 -18.49 34.18 23.18
N ASP A 438 -17.88 34.88 22.23
CA ASP A 438 -18.52 35.96 21.46
C ASP A 438 -19.16 35.46 20.14
N GLN A 439 -19.06 34.15 19.82
CA GLN A 439 -19.62 33.60 18.58
C GLN A 439 -21.09 33.19 18.74
N GLU A 440 -21.92 33.57 17.75
CA GLU A 440 -23.28 33.05 17.64
C GLU A 440 -23.27 31.52 17.44
N GLY A 441 -24.12 30.81 18.21
CA GLY A 441 -24.25 29.35 18.19
C GLY A 441 -23.29 28.60 19.12
N VAL A 442 -22.47 29.31 19.90
CA VAL A 442 -21.53 28.73 20.87
C VAL A 442 -22.07 28.86 22.30
N THR A 443 -22.07 27.76 23.05
CA THR A 443 -22.43 27.76 24.47
C THR A 443 -21.29 27.17 25.30
N MET A 444 -20.75 27.92 26.27
CA MET A 444 -19.77 27.36 27.21
C MET A 444 -20.43 26.29 28.10
N ILE A 445 -19.71 25.21 28.40
CA ILE A 445 -20.29 24.09 29.17
C ILE A 445 -20.75 24.51 30.57
N ASN A 446 -20.08 25.52 31.13
CA ASN A 446 -20.43 26.14 32.40
C ASN A 446 -20.91 27.58 32.13
N PRO A 447 -22.17 27.91 32.44
CA PRO A 447 -22.73 29.24 32.19
C PRO A 447 -22.31 30.28 33.24
N ASP A 448 -21.54 29.89 34.27
CA ASP A 448 -21.05 30.82 35.28
C ASP A 448 -20.22 31.94 34.62
N LYS A 449 -20.49 33.18 35.03
CA LYS A 449 -19.77 34.37 34.55
C LYS A 449 -18.27 34.30 34.83
N ASP A 450 -17.90 33.58 35.88
CA ASP A 450 -16.51 33.43 36.34
C ASP A 450 -15.84 32.19 35.70
N TYR A 451 -16.54 31.46 34.81
CA TYR A 451 -15.94 30.37 34.05
C TYR A 451 -14.90 30.90 33.07
N HIS A 452 -13.69 30.38 33.16
CA HIS A 452 -12.57 30.65 32.27
C HIS A 452 -11.60 29.47 32.28
N PRO A 453 -10.71 29.33 31.27
CA PRO A 453 -9.70 28.29 31.27
C PRO A 453 -8.74 28.51 32.43
N VAL A 454 -8.52 27.47 33.23
CA VAL A 454 -7.58 27.48 34.34
C VAL A 454 -6.58 26.36 34.12
N LYS A 455 -5.32 26.61 34.46
CA LYS A 455 -4.27 25.61 34.45
C LYS A 455 -4.62 24.50 35.45
N LEU A 456 -4.50 23.25 35.01
CA LEU A 456 -4.75 22.08 35.84
C LEU A 456 -3.66 21.95 36.91
N ASP A 457 -4.07 21.78 38.17
CA ASP A 457 -3.14 21.64 39.29
C ASP A 457 -2.19 20.45 39.08
N GLY A 458 -0.88 20.74 39.12
CA GLY A 458 0.17 19.73 38.93
C GLY A 458 0.51 19.39 37.47
N PHE A 459 -0.15 20.00 36.48
CA PHE A 459 0.10 19.74 35.06
C PHE A 459 0.36 21.04 34.27
N PRO A 460 1.14 20.99 33.17
CA PRO A 460 1.35 22.15 32.31
C PRO A 460 0.17 22.42 31.36
N ILE A 461 -1.02 21.87 31.65
CA ILE A 461 -2.16 21.83 30.74
C ILE A 461 -3.24 22.79 31.22
N SER A 462 -3.87 23.52 30.31
CA SER A 462 -5.14 24.23 30.54
C SER A 462 -6.15 23.71 29.53
N PHE A 463 -7.43 23.63 29.90
CA PHE A 463 -8.49 23.29 28.95
C PHE A 463 -9.83 23.92 29.33
N PHE A 464 -10.76 23.92 28.39
CA PHE A 464 -12.17 24.22 28.64
C PHE A 464 -13.06 23.49 27.63
N TYR A 465 -14.35 23.38 27.96
CA TYR A 465 -15.33 22.77 27.06
C TYR A 465 -16.41 23.77 26.64
N TRP A 466 -16.93 23.55 25.45
CA TRP A 466 -18.09 24.27 24.92
C TRP A 466 -18.92 23.34 24.03
N ILE A 467 -20.15 23.77 23.73
CA ILE A 467 -21.14 23.03 22.96
C ILE A 467 -21.48 23.88 21.73
N ASP A 468 -21.41 23.29 20.55
CA ASP A 468 -21.82 23.94 19.30
C ASP A 468 -23.35 23.88 19.09
N LYS A 469 -23.84 24.54 18.03
CA LYS A 469 -25.28 24.60 17.74
C LYS A 469 -25.90 23.23 17.41
N TYR A 470 -25.08 22.22 17.13
CA TYR A 470 -25.49 20.85 16.82
C TYR A 470 -25.43 19.90 18.03
N GLY A 471 -25.06 20.42 19.21
CA GLY A 471 -24.93 19.63 20.44
C GLY A 471 -23.62 18.87 20.54
N ILE A 472 -22.64 19.15 19.67
CA ILE A 472 -21.32 18.54 19.79
C ILE A 472 -20.57 19.24 20.90
N GLN A 473 -20.03 18.45 21.83
CA GLN A 473 -19.15 18.95 22.87
C GLN A 473 -17.72 18.97 22.35
N TRP A 474 -17.08 20.12 22.44
CA TRP A 474 -15.70 20.36 22.04
C TRP A 474 -14.83 20.62 23.26
N GLU A 475 -13.59 20.15 23.21
CA GLU A 475 -12.53 20.47 24.17
C GLU A 475 -11.43 21.26 23.47
N MET A 476 -10.96 22.32 24.12
CA MET A 476 -9.80 23.10 23.69
C MET A 476 -8.71 22.91 24.73
N GLU A 477 -7.61 22.26 24.36
CA GLU A 477 -6.51 21.92 25.26
C GLU A 477 -5.25 22.71 24.89
N GLU A 478 -4.58 23.32 25.86
CA GLU A 478 -3.28 23.99 25.71
C GLU A 478 -2.25 23.30 26.60
N GLY A 479 -1.09 23.00 26.05
CA GLY A 479 0.11 22.66 26.82
C GLY A 479 0.77 21.33 26.44
N ARG A 480 0.20 20.58 25.49
CA ARG A 480 0.86 19.40 24.91
C ARG A 480 1.80 19.78 23.78
N GLN A 481 2.87 19.00 23.66
CA GLN A 481 3.69 19.04 22.46
C GLN A 481 2.93 18.38 21.32
N VAL A 482 2.65 19.13 20.26
CA VAL A 482 1.95 18.59 19.10
C VAL A 482 2.93 17.87 18.19
N GLY A 483 2.68 16.58 17.95
CA GLY A 483 3.40 15.77 16.97
C GLY A 483 3.10 16.18 15.52
N ALA A 484 3.87 15.62 14.58
CA ALA A 484 3.85 15.99 13.17
C ALA A 484 2.61 15.49 12.37
N ALA A 485 1.83 14.55 12.88
CA ALA A 485 0.72 13.95 12.15
C ALA A 485 -0.62 14.57 12.60
N ARG A 486 -1.20 15.39 11.74
CA ARG A 486 -2.46 16.10 11.98
C ARG A 486 -3.43 15.91 10.81
N GLY A 487 -3.73 14.67 10.38
CA GLY A 487 -4.82 14.40 9.42
C GLY A 487 -4.61 13.24 8.45
N ILE A 488 -5.63 12.96 7.63
CA ILE A 488 -5.53 12.13 6.41
C ILE A 488 -4.61 12.85 5.42
N VAL A 489 -3.65 12.12 4.84
CA VAL A 489 -2.80 12.58 3.73
C VAL A 489 -3.42 12.12 2.42
#